data_AF-A0A024T8W5-F1
#
_entry.id   AF-A0A024T8W5-F1
#
_cell.length_a   1.000
_cell.length_b   1.000
_cell.length_c   1.000
_cell.angle_alpha   90.00
_cell.angle_beta   90.00
_cell.angle_gamma   90.00
#
_symmetry.space_group_name_H-M   'P 1'
#
loop_
_entity.id
_entity.type
_entity.pdbx_description
1 polymer ?
#
loop_
_entity_poly.entity_id
_entity_poly.type
_entity_poly.pdbx_seq_one_letter_code
_entity_poly.pdbx_strand_id
1 'polypeptide(L)'
;MPSSKWGRVGTKLSYTTKHVTNRVSGVREDQRTTILDISVATGLSIGTIHRKLRDGTIERRSSRLKPLLTDDNMRERIAFCSACGY
;
A
#
# COMPACT_ATOMS: atom_id res chain seq x y z
N MET A 1 14.72 -34.46 -23.17
CA MET A 1 15.10 -33.41 -24.14
C MET A 1 14.74 -32.05 -23.57
N PRO A 2 15.64 -31.05 -23.53
CA PRO A 2 15.29 -29.70 -23.12
C PRO A 2 14.38 -29.04 -24.17
N SER A 3 13.48 -28.16 -23.72
CA SER A 3 12.54 -27.44 -24.59
C SER A 3 13.29 -26.52 -25.57
N SER A 4 12.97 -26.59 -26.86
CA SER A 4 13.52 -25.72 -27.92
C SER A 4 12.99 -24.28 -27.90
N LYS A 5 12.05 -23.95 -27.00
CA LYS A 5 11.55 -22.57 -26.88
C LYS A 5 12.64 -21.65 -26.37
N TRP A 6 12.90 -20.56 -27.09
CA TRP A 6 13.65 -19.42 -26.57
C TRP A 6 13.07 -19.02 -25.20
N GLY A 7 13.91 -18.75 -24.20
CA GLY A 7 13.44 -18.43 -22.85
C GLY A 7 12.54 -17.18 -22.77
N ARG A 8 11.98 -16.90 -21.58
CA ARG A 8 11.06 -15.75 -21.30
C ARG A 8 9.77 -15.71 -22.14
N VAL A 9 9.10 -16.85 -22.29
CA VAL A 9 7.73 -16.96 -22.87
C VAL A 9 6.59 -16.72 -21.86
N GLY A 10 6.89 -16.36 -20.62
CA GLY A 10 5.89 -16.10 -19.59
C GLY A 10 5.18 -14.75 -19.75
N THR A 11 4.01 -14.63 -19.11
CA THR A 11 3.21 -13.39 -19.08
C THR A 11 4.03 -12.21 -18.57
N LYS A 12 3.99 -11.09 -19.29
CA LYS A 12 4.68 -9.87 -18.88
C LYS A 12 4.03 -9.30 -17.62
N LEU A 13 4.86 -8.74 -16.73
CA LEU A 13 4.38 -8.13 -15.50
C LEU A 13 3.53 -6.90 -15.83
N SER A 14 2.23 -6.98 -15.58
CA SER A 14 1.29 -5.88 -15.85
C SER A 14 1.41 -4.73 -14.84
N TYR A 15 1.70 -5.02 -13.57
CA TYR A 15 1.81 -4.00 -12.52
C TYR A 15 3.16 -4.08 -11.81
N THR A 16 3.96 -3.01 -11.95
CA THR A 16 5.21 -2.86 -11.19
C THR A 16 4.91 -2.59 -9.71
N THR A 17 5.84 -2.93 -8.82
CA THR A 17 5.69 -2.70 -7.37
C THR A 17 5.47 -1.23 -7.07
N LYS A 18 6.29 -0.34 -7.65
CA LYS A 18 6.17 1.12 -7.51
C LYS A 18 4.80 1.66 -7.96
N HIS A 19 4.27 1.13 -9.07
CA HIS A 19 2.95 1.52 -9.54
C HIS A 19 1.86 1.16 -8.53
N VAL A 20 1.92 -0.06 -7.97
CA VAL A 20 0.96 -0.51 -6.97
C VAL A 20 1.09 0.30 -5.67
N THR A 21 2.30 0.57 -5.19
CA THR A 21 2.50 1.33 -3.95
C THR A 21 1.98 2.75 -4.07
N ASN A 22 2.29 3.46 -5.17
CA ASN A 22 1.83 4.84 -5.38
C ASN A 22 0.30 4.92 -5.46
N ARG A 23 -0.30 3.92 -6.10
CA ARG A 23 -1.75 3.79 -6.23
C ARG A 23 -2.42 3.57 -4.87
N VAL A 24 -1.91 2.64 -4.07
CA VAL A 24 -2.44 2.34 -2.73
C VAL A 24 -2.18 3.48 -1.75
N SER A 25 -1.02 4.14 -1.83
CA SER A 25 -0.70 5.32 -1.00
C SER A 25 -1.54 6.54 -1.34
N GLY A 26 -2.13 6.62 -2.54
CA GLY A 26 -3.06 7.68 -2.93
C GLY A 26 -4.48 7.49 -2.38
N VAL A 27 -4.88 6.27 -2.00
CA VAL A 27 -6.20 6.00 -1.43
C VAL A 27 -6.26 6.58 -0.02
N ARG A 28 -7.35 7.22 0.40
CA ARG A 28 -7.47 7.70 1.78
C ARG A 28 -7.47 6.54 2.78
N GLU A 29 -6.92 6.75 3.97
CA GLU A 29 -6.72 5.67 4.96
C GLU A 29 -8.01 5.05 5.49
N ASP A 30 -9.10 5.83 5.52
CA ASP A 30 -10.45 5.37 5.86
C ASP A 30 -10.99 4.34 4.86
N GLN A 31 -10.52 4.38 3.61
CA GLN A 31 -10.92 3.47 2.53
C GLN A 31 -9.98 2.25 2.38
N ARG A 32 -8.92 2.16 3.20
CA ARG A 32 -7.94 1.03 3.16
C ARG A 32 -8.27 -0.07 4.17
N THR A 33 -9.55 -0.39 4.34
CA THR A 33 -10.03 -1.36 5.34
C THR A 33 -9.87 -2.80 4.88
N THR A 34 -10.38 -3.12 3.69
CA THR A 34 -10.33 -4.48 3.12
C THR A 34 -9.63 -4.48 1.76
N ILE A 35 -9.24 -5.67 1.31
CA ILE A 35 -8.67 -5.85 -0.03
C ILE A 35 -9.70 -5.44 -1.11
N LEU A 36 -10.99 -5.67 -0.86
CA LEU A 36 -12.07 -5.24 -1.74
C LEU A 36 -12.16 -3.72 -1.82
N ASP A 37 -12.15 -3.02 -0.69
CA ASP A 37 -12.23 -1.56 -0.67
C ASP A 37 -11.04 -0.93 -1.40
N ILE A 38 -9.84 -1.45 -1.19
CA ILE A 38 -8.63 -1.03 -1.91
C ILE A 38 -8.77 -1.33 -3.41
N SER A 39 -9.32 -2.49 -3.77
CA SER A 39 -9.55 -2.86 -5.18
C SER A 39 -10.48 -1.87 -5.87
N VAL A 40 -11.61 -1.53 -5.23
CA VAL A 40 -12.59 -0.57 -5.73
C VAL A 40 -11.99 0.83 -5.84
N ALA A 41 -11.31 1.31 -4.79
CA ALA A 41 -10.72 2.64 -4.77
C ALA A 41 -9.56 2.81 -5.78
N THR A 42 -8.81 1.74 -6.03
CA THR A 42 -7.58 1.80 -6.82
C THR A 42 -7.78 1.35 -8.28
N GLY A 43 -8.83 0.56 -8.55
CA GLY A 43 -9.07 -0.11 -9.83
C GLY A 43 -8.13 -1.31 -10.08
N LEU A 44 -7.37 -1.75 -9.06
CA LEU A 44 -6.50 -2.92 -9.16
C LEU A 44 -7.29 -4.19 -8.85
N SER A 45 -6.96 -5.30 -9.51
CA SER A 45 -7.58 -6.58 -9.16
C SER A 45 -7.26 -7.00 -7.72
N ILE A 46 -8.23 -7.65 -7.08
CA ILE A 46 -8.09 -8.26 -5.75
C ILE A 46 -6.86 -9.18 -5.70
N GLY A 47 -6.64 -10.00 -6.73
CA GLY A 47 -5.51 -10.92 -6.81
C GLY A 47 -4.15 -10.21 -6.86
N THR A 48 -4.08 -9.03 -7.48
CA THR A 48 -2.86 -8.21 -7.47
C THR A 48 -2.58 -7.68 -6.07
N ILE A 49 -3.58 -7.15 -5.38
CA ILE A 49 -3.43 -6.59 -4.02
C ILE A 49 -3.07 -7.70 -3.03
N HIS A 50 -3.77 -8.84 -3.07
CA HIS A 50 -3.50 -9.99 -2.21
C HIS A 50 -2.06 -10.51 -2.38
N ARG A 51 -1.58 -10.65 -3.62
CA ARG A 51 -0.20 -11.07 -3.88
C ARG A 51 0.80 -10.07 -3.32
N LYS A 52 0.54 -8.76 -3.49
CA LYS A 52 1.42 -7.71 -2.95
C LYS A 52 1.39 -7.61 -1.43
N LEU A 53 0.28 -7.98 -0.80
CA LEU A 53 0.20 -8.17 0.64
C LEU A 53 1.08 -9.33 1.10
N ARG A 54 1.02 -10.47 0.39
CA ARG A 54 1.82 -11.66 0.69
C ARG A 54 3.32 -11.44 0.46
N ASP A 55 3.66 -10.70 -0.58
CA ASP A 55 5.04 -10.33 -0.91
C ASP A 55 5.62 -9.26 0.06
N GLY A 56 4.81 -8.70 0.98
CA GLY A 56 5.23 -7.64 1.90
C GLY A 56 5.41 -6.26 1.25
N THR A 57 5.04 -6.10 -0.03
CA THR A 57 5.08 -4.78 -0.70
C THR A 57 4.03 -3.82 -0.13
N ILE A 58 2.91 -4.36 0.34
CA ILE A 58 1.87 -3.63 1.07
C ILE A 58 1.70 -4.34 2.40
N GLU A 59 1.81 -3.60 3.50
CA GLU A 59 1.59 -4.17 4.83
C GLU A 59 0.19 -3.89 5.35
N ARG A 60 -0.38 -4.86 6.08
CA ARG A 60 -1.62 -4.65 6.82
C ARG A 60 -1.34 -3.78 8.04
N ARG A 61 -2.09 -2.69 8.20
CA ARG A 61 -2.03 -1.85 9.39
C ARG A 61 -3.21 -2.18 10.32
N SER A 62 -2.89 -2.39 11.60
CA SER A 62 -3.89 -2.75 12.62
C SER A 62 -4.67 -1.55 13.14
N SER A 63 -4.19 -0.32 12.94
CA SER A 63 -4.89 0.90 13.33
C SER A 63 -4.71 2.00 12.30
N ARG A 64 -5.73 2.87 12.20
CA ARG A 64 -5.75 4.05 11.33
C ARG A 64 -4.78 5.16 11.81
N LEU A 65 -4.38 5.16 13.08
CA LEU A 65 -3.48 6.18 13.64
C LEU A 65 -2.01 5.92 13.33
N LYS A 66 -1.65 4.67 13.06
CA LYS A 66 -0.27 4.23 12.84
C LYS A 66 0.44 4.88 11.64
N PRO A 67 -0.22 5.20 10.53
CA PRO A 67 0.37 6.01 9.46
C PRO A 67 0.55 7.48 9.85
N LEU A 68 -0.36 8.00 10.69
CA LEU A 68 -0.34 9.39 11.18
C LEU A 68 0.66 9.59 12.32
N LEU A 69 1.30 8.54 12.82
CA LEU A 69 2.37 8.61 13.82
C LEU A 69 3.73 8.74 13.11
N THR A 70 3.89 9.82 12.35
CA THR A 70 5.19 10.23 11.81
C THR A 70 5.88 11.19 12.78
N ASP A 71 7.20 11.30 12.68
CA ASP A 71 7.97 12.24 13.51
C ASP A 71 7.53 13.70 13.28
N ASP A 72 7.10 14.02 12.07
CA ASP A 72 6.54 15.34 11.73
C ASP A 72 5.24 15.58 12.49
N ASN A 73 4.30 14.64 12.43
CA ASN A 73 3.02 14.75 13.12
C ASN A 73 3.18 14.75 14.65
N MET A 74 4.22 14.07 15.16
CA MET A 74 4.59 14.11 16.57
C MET A 74 5.07 15.51 16.98
N ARG A 75 5.94 16.13 16.17
CA ARG A 75 6.42 17.50 16.38
C ARG A 75 5.27 18.52 16.35
N GLU A 76 4.38 18.40 15.37
CA GLU A 76 3.16 19.23 15.29
C GLU A 76 2.27 19.07 16.52
N ARG A 77 2.11 17.84 17.02
CA ARG A 77 1.31 17.56 18.21
C ARG A 77 1.94 18.14 19.48
N ILE A 78 3.26 18.07 19.63
CA ILE A 78 3.98 18.72 20.74
C ILE A 78 3.79 20.23 20.67
N ALA A 79 3.97 20.83 19.49
CA ALA A 79 3.77 22.27 19.30
C ALA A 79 2.34 22.70 19.67
N PHE A 80 1.33 21.92 19.28
CA PHE A 80 -0.07 22.15 19.65
C PHE A 80 -0.29 22.08 21.17
N CYS A 81 0.20 21.04 21.85
CA CYS A 81 0.07 20.91 23.31
C CYS A 81 0.74 22.08 24.04
N SER A 82 1.95 22.46 23.63
CA SER A 82 2.67 23.60 24.19
C SER A 82 1.97 24.93 23.97
N ALA A 83 1.24 25.10 22.84
CA ALA A 83 0.48 26.30 22.54
C ALA A 83 -0.86 26.40 23.29
N CYS A 84 -1.51 25.25 23.54
CA CYS A 84 -2.79 25.18 24.25
C CYS A 84 -2.67 25.14 25.78
N GLY A 85 -1.46 25.07 26.35
CA GLY A 85 -1.24 25.19 27.80
C GLY A 85 -1.66 23.96 28.61
N TYR A 86 -1.42 22.75 28.09
CA TYR A 86 -1.43 21.49 28.88
C TYR A 86 -0.03 21.11 29.34
#